data_AF-A0A927UZK4-F1
#
_entry.id   AF-A0A927UZK4-F1
#
_cell.length_a   1.000
_cell.length_b   1.000
_cell.length_c   1.000
_cell.angle_alpha   90.00
_cell.angle_beta   90.00
_cell.angle_gamma   90.00
#
_symmetry.space_group_name_H-M   'P 1'
#
loop_
_entity.id
_entity.type
_entity.pdbx_description
1 polymer ?
#
loop_
_entity_poly.entity_id
_entity_poly.type
_entity_poly.pdbx_seq_one_letter_code
_entity_poly.pdbx_strand_id
1 'polypeptide(L)'
;MEFESKWLLTDEEKDSFIATLTPNLTVLRTKAEISQEELANLIGVSRQTYSAIERKVRRMAWSTYLSLVLFYDHNQKTHKMIRQLSIFPQELIIRFNDGIDYSDYEISSFLGNKSEEIIEQLDEQAKGAIRAVVMMEYARCTTISNGASIKSISGIR
;
A
#
# COMPACT_ATOMS: atom_id res chain seq x y z
N MET A 1 8.85 14.21 -30.97
CA MET A 1 8.56 13.97 -29.55
C MET A 1 9.24 12.66 -29.22
N GLU A 2 10.34 12.70 -28.48
CA GLU A 2 11.03 11.47 -28.09
C GLU A 2 10.07 10.66 -27.22
N PHE A 3 9.73 9.45 -27.66
CA PHE A 3 8.99 8.51 -26.83
C PHE A 3 9.95 8.04 -25.74
N GLU A 4 9.93 8.72 -24.60
CA GLU A 4 10.63 8.28 -23.41
C GLU A 4 10.07 6.91 -23.00
N SER A 5 10.95 5.93 -22.88
CA SER A 5 10.53 4.55 -22.60
C SER A 5 9.89 4.47 -21.22
N LYS A 6 8.71 3.86 -21.11
CA LYS A 6 8.00 3.66 -19.84
C LYS A 6 8.78 2.87 -18.77
N TRP A 7 9.88 2.23 -19.16
CA TRP A 7 10.78 1.46 -18.28
C TRP A 7 11.93 2.30 -17.72
N LEU A 8 12.16 3.50 -18.25
CA LEU A 8 13.27 4.37 -17.84
C LEU A 8 12.82 5.28 -16.69
N LEU A 9 13.65 5.31 -15.65
CA LEU A 9 13.52 6.24 -14.54
C LEU A 9 14.80 7.03 -14.42
N THR A 10 14.64 8.35 -14.39
CA THR A 10 15.71 9.29 -14.06
C THR A 10 16.17 9.09 -12.61
N ASP A 11 17.38 9.57 -12.30
CA ASP A 11 17.87 9.48 -10.93
C ASP A 11 17.10 10.44 -10.00
N GLU A 12 16.64 11.57 -10.53
CA GLU A 12 15.76 12.53 -9.85
C GLU A 12 14.42 11.90 -9.43
N GLU A 13 13.81 11.09 -10.30
CA GLU A 13 12.59 10.35 -9.96
C GLU A 13 12.83 9.33 -8.85
N LYS A 14 13.92 8.54 -8.96
CA LYS A 14 14.30 7.58 -7.90
C LYS A 14 14.56 8.30 -6.59
N ASP A 15 15.19 9.47 -6.63
CA ASP A 15 15.45 10.30 -5.46
C ASP A 15 14.17 10.82 -4.82
N SER A 16 13.20 11.26 -5.61
CA SER A 16 11.89 11.69 -5.10
C SER A 16 11.18 10.58 -4.33
N PHE A 17 11.16 9.37 -4.88
CA PHE A 17 10.59 8.19 -4.22
C PHE A 17 11.33 7.83 -2.92
N ILE A 18 12.66 7.80 -2.95
CA ILE A 18 13.49 7.55 -1.77
C ILE A 18 13.27 8.63 -0.69
N ALA A 19 13.19 9.90 -1.08
CA ALA A 19 12.96 11.02 -0.19
C ALA A 19 11.59 10.94 0.50
N THR A 20 10.59 10.38 -0.18
CA THR A 20 9.25 10.17 0.36
C THR A 20 9.22 9.03 1.38
N LEU A 21 9.90 7.90 1.13
CA LEU A 21 9.94 6.75 2.04
C LEU A 21 10.81 7.00 3.28
N THR A 22 12.00 7.58 3.10
CA THR A 22 13.06 7.65 4.14
C THR A 22 12.60 8.20 5.49
N PRO A 23 11.81 9.30 5.57
CA PRO A 23 11.33 9.84 6.84
C PRO A 23 10.39 8.91 7.60
N ASN A 24 9.74 7.97 6.91
CA ASN A 24 8.67 7.13 7.43
C ASN A 24 9.16 5.74 7.88
N LEU A 25 10.44 5.41 7.66
CA LEU A 25 11.00 4.08 7.93
C LEU A 25 10.79 3.61 9.37
N THR A 26 11.09 4.45 10.36
CA THR A 26 10.93 4.09 11.77
C THR A 26 9.48 3.82 12.12
N VAL A 27 8.55 4.64 11.62
CA VAL A 27 7.12 4.49 11.90
C VAL A 27 6.56 3.24 11.23
N LEU A 28 6.87 3.02 9.95
CA LEU A 28 6.45 1.83 9.21
C LEU A 28 7.01 0.56 9.84
N ARG A 29 8.31 0.55 10.19
CA ARG A 29 8.93 -0.58 10.89
C ARG A 29 8.26 -0.88 12.23
N THR A 30 7.98 0.15 13.02
CA THR A 30 7.30 0.00 14.32
C THR A 30 5.88 -0.52 14.14
N LYS A 31 5.16 -0.03 13.13
CA LYS A 31 3.81 -0.48 12.77
C LYS A 31 3.78 -1.94 12.31
N ALA A 32 4.80 -2.38 11.58
CA ALA A 32 4.99 -3.77 11.18
C ALA A 32 5.48 -4.68 12.32
N GLU A 33 5.86 -4.11 13.48
CA GLU A 33 6.40 -4.83 14.64
C GLU A 33 7.66 -5.66 14.32
N ILE A 34 8.52 -5.15 13.43
CA ILE A 34 9.75 -5.83 13.01
C ILE A 34 10.99 -5.08 13.54
N SER A 35 12.01 -5.82 13.96
CA SER A 35 13.28 -5.23 14.39
C SER A 35 14.11 -4.72 13.19
N GLN A 36 15.12 -3.88 13.46
CA GLN A 36 16.09 -3.48 12.42
C GLN A 36 16.88 -4.66 11.87
N GLU A 37 17.09 -5.69 12.68
CA GLU A 37 17.87 -6.87 12.31
C GLU A 37 17.09 -7.76 11.36
N GLU A 38 15.84 -8.09 11.71
CA GLU A 38 14.95 -8.88 10.86
C GLU A 38 14.67 -8.18 9.54
N LEU A 39 14.38 -6.87 9.57
CA LEU A 39 14.11 -6.13 8.33
C LEU A 39 15.36 -6.02 7.45
N ALA A 40 16.54 -5.80 8.03
CA ALA A 40 17.79 -5.78 7.27
C ALA A 40 18.08 -7.14 6.62
N ASN A 41 17.88 -8.23 7.36
CA ASN A 41 17.99 -9.60 6.84
C ASN A 41 17.01 -9.82 5.67
N LEU A 42 15.75 -9.43 5.84
CA LEU A 42 14.69 -9.59 4.84
C LEU A 42 15.00 -8.86 3.53
N ILE A 43 15.52 -7.63 3.58
CA ILE A 43 15.81 -6.81 2.39
C ILE A 43 17.25 -7.01 1.85
N GLY A 44 18.02 -7.94 2.44
CA GLY A 44 19.35 -8.30 1.95
C GLY A 44 20.44 -7.25 2.21
N VAL A 45 20.37 -6.53 3.33
CA VAL A 45 21.42 -5.57 3.75
C VAL A 45 21.92 -5.87 5.17
N SER A 46 23.09 -5.34 5.55
CA SER A 46 23.54 -5.45 6.94
C SER A 46 22.66 -4.62 7.88
N ARG A 47 22.52 -5.06 9.14
CA ARG A 47 21.84 -4.28 10.19
C ARG A 47 22.43 -2.88 10.33
N GLN A 48 23.75 -2.72 10.21
CA GLN A 48 24.43 -1.42 10.27
C GLN A 48 24.04 -0.54 9.08
N THR A 49 23.95 -1.11 7.88
CA THR A 49 23.48 -0.41 6.68
C THR A 49 22.05 0.10 6.88
N TYR A 50 21.13 -0.77 7.28
CA TYR A 50 19.74 -0.37 7.51
C TYR A 50 19.62 0.68 8.62
N SER A 51 20.34 0.50 9.73
CA SER A 51 20.38 1.48 10.82
C SER A 51 20.91 2.86 10.37
N ALA A 52 21.91 2.91 9.50
CA ALA A 52 22.40 4.17 8.93
C ALA A 52 21.38 4.82 7.99
N ILE A 53 20.62 4.02 7.24
CA ILE A 53 19.52 4.49 6.39
C ILE A 53 18.38 5.07 7.24
N GLU A 54 17.91 4.33 8.24
CA GLU A 54 16.81 4.76 9.12
C GLU A 54 17.15 6.05 9.88
N ARG A 55 18.43 6.23 10.28
CA ARG A 55 18.93 7.47 10.89
C ARG A 55 19.24 8.58 9.89
N LYS A 56 19.00 8.37 8.59
CA LYS A 56 19.26 9.34 7.50
C LYS A 56 20.74 9.71 7.34
N VAL A 57 21.65 8.88 7.85
CA VAL A 57 23.10 9.05 7.70
C VAL A 57 23.57 8.54 6.34
N ARG A 58 22.88 7.53 5.80
CA ARG A 58 23.20 6.91 4.51
C ARG A 58 21.96 6.92 3.61
N ARG A 59 22.12 7.39 2.36
CA ARG A 59 21.08 7.23 1.33
C ARG A 59 20.94 5.74 0.97
N MET A 60 19.70 5.24 0.89
CA MET A 60 19.43 3.87 0.45
C MET A 60 19.65 3.71 -1.06
N ALA A 61 19.91 2.49 -1.52
CA ALA A 61 19.92 2.18 -2.94
C ALA A 61 18.47 2.06 -3.46
N TRP A 62 18.29 2.23 -4.78
CA TRP A 62 16.99 2.05 -5.42
C TRP A 62 16.42 0.65 -5.22
N SER A 63 17.25 -0.39 -5.27
CA SER A 63 16.85 -1.77 -4.98
C SER A 63 16.32 -1.91 -3.55
N THR A 64 16.97 -1.27 -2.57
CA THR A 64 16.50 -1.25 -1.18
C THR A 64 15.14 -0.56 -1.04
N TYR A 65 14.92 0.55 -1.76
CA TYR A 65 13.61 1.20 -1.82
C TYR A 65 12.54 0.23 -2.34
N LEU A 66 12.78 -0.43 -3.47
CA LEU A 66 11.82 -1.39 -4.05
C LEU A 66 11.50 -2.54 -3.08
N SER A 67 12.52 -3.11 -2.44
CA SER A 67 12.34 -4.18 -1.44
C SER A 67 11.50 -3.71 -0.24
N LEU A 68 11.74 -2.50 0.25
CA LEU A 68 10.98 -1.92 1.37
C LEU A 68 9.54 -1.62 0.99
N VAL A 69 9.30 -1.03 -0.18
CA VAL A 69 7.94 -0.76 -0.67
C VAL A 69 7.16 -2.06 -0.83
N LEU A 70 7.76 -3.09 -1.44
CA LEU A 70 7.12 -4.40 -1.57
C LEU A 70 6.71 -4.96 -0.20
N PHE A 71 7.65 -5.01 0.74
CA PHE A 71 7.39 -5.53 2.08
C PHE A 71 6.27 -4.75 2.79
N TYR A 72 6.36 -3.42 2.81
CA TYR A 72 5.39 -2.60 3.53
C TYR A 72 4.01 -2.57 2.87
N ASP A 73 3.93 -2.62 1.54
CA ASP A 73 2.66 -2.70 0.84
C ASP A 73 1.99 -4.07 1.02
N HIS A 74 2.75 -5.15 1.15
CA HIS A 74 2.19 -6.49 1.35
C HIS A 74 2.10 -6.93 2.81
N ASN A 75 2.51 -6.08 3.76
CA ASN A 75 2.32 -6.33 5.17
C ASN A 75 0.97 -5.75 5.63
N GLN A 76 0.12 -6.61 6.20
CA GLN A 76 -1.24 -6.27 6.64
C GLN A 76 -1.31 -5.03 7.54
N LYS A 77 -0.29 -4.78 8.37
CA LYS A 77 -0.27 -3.65 9.33
C LYS A 77 0.14 -2.34 8.66
N THR A 78 0.90 -2.38 7.57
CA THR A 78 1.46 -1.18 6.91
C THR A 78 0.86 -0.88 5.54
N HIS A 79 0.17 -1.82 4.90
CA HIS A 79 -0.43 -1.66 3.57
C HIS A 79 -1.24 -0.37 3.42
N LYS A 80 -2.17 -0.11 4.35
CA LYS A 80 -2.98 1.12 4.30
C LYS A 80 -2.15 2.37 4.56
N MET A 81 -1.16 2.27 5.44
CA MET A 81 -0.34 3.40 5.86
C MET A 81 0.59 3.88 4.74
N ILE A 82 1.24 2.97 4.02
CA ILE A 82 2.16 3.33 2.93
C ILE A 82 1.42 4.03 1.77
N ARG A 83 0.15 3.68 1.53
CA ARG A 83 -0.72 4.31 0.54
C ARG A 83 -1.23 5.68 0.99
N GLN A 84 -1.67 5.80 2.24
CA GLN A 84 -2.10 7.08 2.83
C GLN A 84 -0.99 8.12 2.88
N LEU A 85 0.26 7.69 3.06
CA LEU A 85 1.43 8.57 3.07
C LEU A 85 2.00 8.84 1.65
N SER A 86 1.33 8.35 0.60
CA SER A 86 1.79 8.47 -0.80
C SER A 86 3.21 7.96 -1.03
N ILE A 87 3.65 6.98 -0.23
CA ILE A 87 4.96 6.34 -0.35
C ILE A 87 4.92 5.25 -1.42
N PHE A 88 3.79 4.56 -1.56
CA PHE A 88 3.62 3.59 -2.64
C PHE A 88 3.63 4.33 -3.99
N PRO A 89 4.49 3.94 -4.95
CA PRO A 89 4.72 4.70 -6.17
C PRO A 89 3.65 4.40 -7.22
N GLN A 90 2.40 4.75 -6.96
CA GLN A 90 1.25 4.42 -7.83
C GLN A 90 1.44 4.87 -9.28
N GLU A 91 1.90 6.11 -9.48
CA GLU A 91 2.18 6.65 -10.82
C GLU A 91 3.24 5.85 -11.60
N LEU A 92 4.22 5.29 -10.89
CA LEU A 92 5.21 4.42 -11.50
C LEU A 92 4.56 3.10 -11.96
N ILE A 93 3.71 2.50 -11.12
CA ILE A 93 2.98 1.27 -11.45
C ILE A 93 2.11 1.48 -12.69
N ILE A 94 1.35 2.58 -12.73
CA ILE A 94 0.50 2.94 -13.86
C ILE A 94 1.35 3.10 -15.12
N ARG A 95 2.47 3.82 -15.04
CA ARG A 95 3.34 4.09 -16.19
C ARG A 95 3.85 2.81 -16.85
N PHE A 96 4.40 1.88 -16.08
CA PHE A 96 4.98 0.67 -16.68
C PHE A 96 3.93 -0.35 -17.14
N ASN A 97 2.69 -0.24 -16.64
CA ASN A 97 1.53 -1.04 -17.03
C ASN A 97 0.63 -0.34 -18.07
N ASP A 98 1.20 0.49 -18.96
CA ASP A 98 0.47 1.09 -20.08
C ASP A 98 -0.77 1.92 -19.67
N GLY A 99 -0.68 2.58 -18.51
CA GLY A 99 -1.75 3.41 -17.98
C GLY A 99 -2.78 2.66 -17.13
N ILE A 100 -2.59 1.36 -16.89
CA ILE A 100 -3.49 0.54 -16.07
C ILE A 100 -3.01 0.52 -14.63
N ASP A 101 -3.90 0.84 -13.70
CA ASP A 101 -3.62 0.79 -12.27
C ASP A 101 -3.81 -0.63 -11.70
N TYR A 102 -2.70 -1.38 -11.62
CA TYR A 102 -2.64 -2.69 -10.95
C TYR A 102 -2.40 -2.61 -9.44
N SER A 103 -2.33 -1.41 -8.87
CA SER A 103 -1.97 -1.27 -7.47
C SER A 103 -3.12 -1.57 -6.51
N ASP A 104 -4.37 -1.56 -6.96
CA ASP A 104 -5.53 -1.69 -6.07
C ASP A 104 -5.97 -3.17 -5.90
N TYR A 105 -5.32 -3.87 -4.96
CA TYR A 105 -5.56 -5.30 -4.66
C TYR A 105 -6.75 -5.53 -3.70
N GLU A 106 -7.50 -4.50 -3.28
CA GLU A 106 -8.54 -4.71 -2.25
C GLU A 106 -9.65 -5.66 -2.73
N ILE A 107 -9.99 -5.63 -4.03
CA ILE A 107 -11.00 -6.53 -4.61
C ILE A 107 -10.49 -7.97 -4.70
N SER A 108 -9.23 -8.18 -5.09
CA SER A 108 -8.61 -9.51 -5.17
C SER A 108 -8.37 -10.12 -3.80
N SER A 109 -8.08 -9.31 -2.77
CA SER A 109 -8.06 -9.79 -1.38
C SER A 109 -9.44 -10.27 -0.92
N PHE A 110 -10.53 -9.68 -1.42
CA PHE A 110 -11.90 -10.04 -1.04
C PHE A 110 -12.42 -11.25 -1.82
N LEU A 111 -12.17 -11.30 -3.13
CA LEU A 111 -12.68 -12.32 -4.05
C LEU A 111 -11.68 -13.48 -4.28
N GLY A 112 -10.45 -13.38 -3.76
CA GLY A 112 -9.39 -14.36 -3.90
C GLY A 112 -8.68 -14.34 -5.25
N ASN A 113 -7.84 -15.35 -5.46
CA ASN A 113 -6.91 -15.46 -6.61
C ASN A 113 -7.58 -15.53 -7.99
N LYS A 114 -8.92 -15.66 -8.05
CA LYS A 114 -9.71 -15.69 -9.29
C LYS A 114 -10.49 -14.39 -9.56
N SER A 115 -10.24 -13.35 -8.79
CA SER A 115 -10.95 -12.08 -8.87
C SER A 115 -11.01 -11.49 -10.29
N GLU A 116 -9.90 -11.51 -11.04
CA GLU A 116 -9.87 -11.06 -12.44
C GLU A 116 -10.80 -11.88 -13.34
N GLU A 117 -10.67 -13.22 -13.32
CA GLU A 117 -11.55 -14.15 -14.08
C GLU A 117 -13.03 -13.95 -13.72
N ILE A 118 -13.33 -13.75 -12.42
CA ILE A 118 -14.69 -13.51 -11.94
C ILE A 118 -15.22 -12.19 -12.50
N ILE A 119 -14.45 -11.10 -12.41
CA ILE A 119 -14.89 -9.75 -12.82
C ILE A 119 -15.12 -9.68 -14.33
N GLU A 120 -14.27 -10.33 -15.13
CA GLU A 120 -14.40 -10.35 -16.60
C GLU A 120 -15.68 -11.05 -17.08
N GLN A 121 -16.19 -12.02 -16.32
CA GLN A 121 -17.42 -12.75 -16.66
C GLN A 121 -18.70 -12.06 -16.20
N LEU A 122 -18.61 -10.93 -15.47
CA LEU A 122 -19.78 -10.20 -15.01
C LEU A 122 -20.34 -9.29 -16.11
N ASP A 123 -21.62 -9.45 -16.42
CA ASP A 123 -22.36 -8.46 -17.19
C ASP A 123 -22.70 -7.21 -16.34
N GLU A 124 -23.20 -6.16 -16.99
CA GLU A 124 -23.52 -4.90 -16.30
C GLU A 124 -24.62 -5.04 -15.24
N GLN A 125 -25.53 -6.01 -15.42
CA GLN A 125 -26.57 -6.28 -14.43
C GLN A 125 -25.97 -6.90 -13.16
N ALA A 126 -25.07 -7.87 -13.31
CA ALA A 126 -24.38 -8.53 -12.21
C ALA A 126 -23.48 -7.52 -11.47
N LYS A 127 -22.74 -6.67 -12.20
CA LYS A 127 -21.97 -5.57 -11.60
C LYS A 127 -22.86 -4.61 -10.81
N GLY A 128 -24.02 -4.25 -11.34
CA GLY A 128 -25.02 -3.42 -10.67
C GLY A 128 -25.52 -4.03 -9.36
N ALA A 129 -25.85 -5.33 -9.37
CA ALA A 129 -26.30 -6.06 -8.20
C ALA A 129 -25.21 -6.15 -7.12
N ILE A 130 -23.98 -6.48 -7.49
CA ILE A 130 -22.84 -6.54 -6.57
C ILE A 130 -22.59 -5.17 -5.93
N ARG A 131 -22.61 -4.08 -6.71
CA ARG A 131 -22.46 -2.72 -6.20
C ARG A 131 -23.54 -2.39 -5.16
N ALA A 132 -24.79 -2.77 -5.40
CA ALA A 132 -25.88 -2.56 -4.45
C ALA A 132 -25.65 -3.32 -3.14
N VAL A 133 -25.23 -4.59 -3.22
CA VAL A 133 -24.91 -5.41 -2.04
C VAL A 133 -23.76 -4.79 -1.23
N VAL A 134 -22.68 -4.39 -1.89
CA VAL A 134 -21.54 -3.73 -1.22
C VAL A 134 -21.98 -2.46 -0.50
N MET A 135 -22.80 -1.62 -1.14
CA MET A 135 -23.31 -0.38 -0.53
C MET A 135 -24.23 -0.66 0.67
N MET A 136 -25.10 -1.66 0.59
CA MET A 136 -25.96 -2.07 1.71
C MET A 136 -25.13 -2.57 2.90
N GLU A 137 -24.15 -3.43 2.66
CA GLU A 137 -23.29 -3.96 3.71
C GLU A 137 -22.36 -2.91 4.31
N TYR A 138 -21.86 -1.97 3.50
CA TYR A 138 -21.12 -0.81 3.99
C TYR A 138 -21.97 0.06 4.91
N ALA A 139 -23.21 0.37 4.49
CA ALA A 139 -24.16 1.12 5.32
C ALA A 139 -24.47 0.39 6.63
N ARG A 140 -24.66 -0.93 6.59
CA ARG A 140 -24.85 -1.77 7.79
C ARG A 140 -23.65 -1.70 8.74
N CYS A 141 -22.43 -1.85 8.23
CA CYS A 141 -21.22 -1.84 9.04
C CYS A 141 -20.94 -0.46 9.67
N THR A 142 -21.17 0.61 8.93
CA THR A 142 -20.95 1.98 9.41
C THR A 142 -22.03 2.44 10.40
N THR A 143 -23.29 2.04 10.19
CA THR A 143 -24.37 2.31 11.17
C THR A 143 -24.19 1.55 12.47
N ILE A 144 -23.66 0.31 12.44
CA ILE A 144 -23.31 -0.44 13.67
C ILE A 144 -22.18 0.25 14.44
N SER A 145 -21.14 0.76 13.75
CA SER A 145 -20.05 1.52 14.37
C SER A 145 -20.54 2.80 15.03
N ASN A 146 -21.42 3.56 14.36
CA ASN A 146 -21.99 4.80 14.90
C ASN A 146 -23.04 4.55 16.01
N GLY A 147 -23.77 3.44 15.95
CA GLY A 147 -24.74 3.05 16.99
C GLY A 147 -24.09 2.56 18.29
N ALA A 148 -22.91 1.96 18.23
CA ALA A 148 -22.14 1.56 19.41
C ALA A 148 -21.59 2.78 20.18
N SER A 149 -21.13 3.82 19.48
CA SER A 149 -20.71 5.09 20.10
C SER A 149 -21.86 5.87 20.76
N ILE A 150 -23.10 5.70 20.30
CA ILE A 150 -24.26 6.39 20.88
C ILE A 150 -24.73 5.69 22.17
N LYS A 151 -24.62 4.35 22.25
CA LYS A 151 -24.99 3.59 23.46
C LYS A 151 -24.03 3.77 24.64
N SER A 152 -22.76 4.14 24.40
CA SER A 152 -21.83 4.46 25.48
C SER A 152 -22.04 5.87 26.08
N ILE A 153 -22.74 6.76 25.36
CA ILE A 153 -23.05 8.12 25.83
C ILE A 153 -24.40 8.16 26.58
N SER A 154 -25.35 7.29 26.25
CA SER A 154 -26.67 7.26 26.89
C SER A 154 -26.74 6.47 28.21
N GLY A 155 -25.62 5.89 28.66
CA GLY A 155 -25.53 5.12 29.92
C GLY A 155 -25.14 5.94 31.16
N ILE A 156 -25.00 7.27 31.05
CA ILE A 156 -24.78 8.16 32.20
C ILE A 156 -26.10 8.87 32.52
N ARG A 157 -26.96 8.23 33.31
CA ARG A 157 -27.95 8.92 34.13
C ARG A 157 -28.28 8.12 35.38
#